data_AF-A0A9K3GJ54-F1
#
_entry.id   AF-A0A9K3GJ54-F1
#
_cell.length_a   1.000
_cell.length_b   1.000
_cell.length_c   1.000
_cell.angle_alpha   90.00
_cell.angle_beta   90.00
_cell.angle_gamma   90.00
#
_symmetry.space_group_name_H-M   'P 1'
#
loop_
_entity.id
_entity.type
_entity.pdbx_description
1 polymer ?
#
loop_
_entity_poly.entity_id
_entity_poly.type
_entity_poly.pdbx_seq_one_letter_code
_entity_poly.pdbx_strand_id
1 'polypeptide(L)' 'DAHGRLVVWKWESGAVAYRLPCHVREKKPVSCHCWHPWAAGKLLTASQDGDIKLWRH' A
#
# COMPACT_ATOMS: atom_id res chain seq x y z
N ASP A 1 5.78 -2.44 4.53
CA ASP A 1 6.98 -2.98 5.19
C ASP A 1 8.02 -1.86 5.27
N ALA A 2 9.16 -2.13 5.88
CA ALA A 2 10.24 -1.15 6.02
C ALA A 2 10.91 -0.75 4.69
N HIS A 3 10.54 -1.39 3.57
CA HIS A 3 11.12 -1.16 2.25
C HIS A 3 10.13 -0.51 1.28
N GLY A 4 9.02 0.04 1.79
CA GLY A 4 8.04 0.76 0.97
C GLY A 4 7.07 -0.13 0.19
N ARG A 5 6.98 -1.43 0.52
CA ARG A 5 5.94 -2.32 -0.03
C ARG A 5 4.72 -2.33 0.88
N LEU A 6 3.52 -2.17 0.33
CA LEU A 6 2.30 -2.47 1.07
C LEU A 6 1.99 -3.96 0.96
N VAL A 7 1.76 -4.62 2.08
CA VAL A 7 1.40 -6.04 2.12
C VAL A 7 -0.08 -6.14 2.44
N VAL A 8 -0.84 -6.74 1.53
CA VAL A 8 -2.27 -6.98 1.72
C VAL A 8 -2.47 -8.43 2.12
N TRP A 9 -3.24 -8.65 3.17
CA TRP A 9 -3.49 -9.95 3.77
C TRP A 9 -4.94 -10.35 3.53
N LYS A 10 -5.17 -11.65 3.31
CA LYS A 10 -6.51 -12.23 3.37
C LYS A 10 -6.92 -12.29 4.83
N TRP A 11 -8.08 -11.72 5.16
CA TRP A 11 -8.51 -11.64 6.55
C TRP A 11 -8.89 -13.03 7.09
N GLU A 12 -9.42 -13.92 6.23
CA GLU A 12 -9.90 -15.25 6.62
C GLU A 12 -8.74 -16.18 7.00
N SER A 13 -7.67 -16.18 6.21
CA SER A 13 -6.59 -17.16 6.32
C SER A 13 -5.30 -16.59 6.91
N GLY A 14 -5.20 -15.26 7.06
CA GLY A 14 -3.95 -14.59 7.39
C GLY A 14 -2.86 -14.76 6.32
N ALA A 15 -3.18 -15.35 5.16
CA ALA A 15 -2.24 -15.51 4.07
C ALA A 15 -2.00 -14.16 3.39
N VAL A 16 -0.80 -13.97 2.84
CA VAL A 16 -0.52 -12.81 1.99
C VAL A 16 -1.36 -12.92 0.72
N ALA A 17 -2.21 -11.94 0.47
CA ALA A 17 -2.97 -11.84 -0.78
C ALA A 17 -2.05 -11.38 -1.91
N TYR A 18 -1.38 -10.23 -1.71
CA TYR A 18 -0.43 -9.67 -2.65
C TYR A 18 0.44 -8.58 -1.99
N ARG A 19 1.48 -8.14 -2.71
CA ARG A 19 2.39 -7.07 -2.31
C ARG A 19 2.41 -5.98 -3.36
N LEU A 20 2.19 -4.73 -2.97
CA LEU A 20 2.26 -3.58 -3.85
C LEU A 20 3.60 -2.85 -3.66
N PRO A 21 4.39 -2.63 -4.73
CA PRO A 21 5.67 -1.93 -4.64
C PRO A 21 5.46 -0.40 -4.62
N CYS A 22 4.93 0.12 -3.51
CA CYS A 22 4.44 1.50 -3.49
C CYS A 22 5.54 2.57 -3.53
N HIS A 23 6.42 2.53 -2.54
CA HIS A 23 7.45 3.54 -2.29
C HIS A 23 8.84 2.87 -2.23
N VAL A 24 9.07 1.90 -3.13
CA VAL A 24 10.26 1.02 -3.12
C VAL A 24 11.52 1.69 -3.67
N ARG A 25 11.39 2.73 -4.50
CA ARG A 25 12.53 3.41 -5.16
C ARG A 25 13.49 4.02 -4.14
N GLU A 26 12.95 4.82 -3.22
CA GLU A 26 13.71 5.47 -2.14
C GLU A 26 13.80 4.59 -0.87
N LYS A 27 13.27 3.36 -0.94
CA LYS A 27 13.16 2.41 0.19
C LYS A 27 12.59 3.04 1.46
N LYS A 28 11.67 3.99 1.32
CA LYS A 28 11.02 4.66 2.45
C LYS A 28 9.78 3.89 2.88
N PRO A 29 9.52 3.74 4.18
CA PRO A 29 8.35 3.02 4.66
C PRO A 29 7.07 3.78 4.34
N VAL A 30 6.01 3.04 4.00
CA VAL A 30 4.67 3.59 3.87
C VAL A 30 4.24 4.10 5.24
N SER A 31 3.98 5.39 5.35
CA SER A 31 3.61 6.06 6.60
C SER A 31 2.10 6.07 6.79
N CYS A 32 1.36 6.25 5.71
CA CYS A 32 -0.10 6.26 5.72
C CYS A 32 -0.65 5.51 4.51
N HIS A 33 -1.81 4.88 4.70
CA HIS A 33 -2.57 4.26 3.62
C HIS A 33 -4.07 4.41 3.88
N CYS A 34 -4.88 4.54 2.83
CA CYS A 34 -6.34 4.66 2.96
C CYS A 34 -7.04 4.03 1.76
N TRP A 35 -7.99 3.14 2.02
CA TRP A 35 -8.88 2.59 1.01
C TRP A 35 -9.98 3.60 0.69
N HIS A 36 -10.34 3.71 -0.58
CA HIS A 36 -11.47 4.54 -0.96
C HIS A 36 -12.78 3.94 -0.41
N PRO A 37 -13.64 4.71 0.29
CA PRO A 37 -14.77 4.16 1.03
C PRO A 37 -15.84 3.53 0.14
N TRP A 38 -16.03 4.05 -1.08
CA TRP A 38 -17.09 3.59 -2.00
C TRP A 38 -16.59 2.89 -3.26
N ALA A 39 -15.28 2.89 -3.50
CA ALA A 39 -14.72 2.39 -4.75
C ALA A 39 -13.72 1.28 -4.40
N ALA A 40 -14.22 0.05 -4.45
CA ALA A 40 -13.42 -1.13 -4.23
C ALA A 40 -12.19 -1.13 -5.15
N GLY A 41 -11.04 -1.55 -4.62
CA GLY A 41 -9.80 -1.62 -5.37
C GLY A 41 -9.08 -0.29 -5.57
N LYS A 42 -9.57 0.83 -5.04
CA LYS A 42 -8.82 2.11 -5.00
C LYS A 42 -8.17 2.31 -3.64
N LEU A 43 -6.89 2.66 -3.66
CA LEU A 43 -6.06 2.81 -2.46
C LEU A 43 -5.10 3.98 -2.62
N LEU A 44 -4.99 4.82 -1.60
CA LEU A 44 -3.97 5.86 -1.49
C LEU A 44 -2.85 5.38 -0.57
N THR A 45 -1.60 5.64 -0.95
CA THR A 45 -0.42 5.43 -0.10
C THR A 45 0.41 6.71 -0.03
N ALA A 46 0.92 7.04 1.16
CA ALA A 46 1.83 8.14 1.38
C ALA A 46 3.07 7.68 2.15
N SER A 47 4.20 8.29 1.84
CA SER A 47 5.50 7.93 2.39
C SER A 47 6.37 9.17 2.60
N GLN A 48 7.45 9.01 3.35
CA GLN A 48 8.47 10.04 3.57
C GLN A 48 9.40 10.22 2.36
N ASP A 49 9.11 9.58 1.22
CA ASP A 49 9.75 9.90 -0.06
C ASP A 49 9.19 11.19 -0.69
N GLY A 50 8.16 11.78 -0.08
CA GLY A 50 7.54 13.02 -0.55
C GLY A 50 6.40 12.78 -1.54
N ASP A 51 6.11 11.52 -1.90
CA ASP A 51 5.08 11.17 -2.85
C ASP A 51 3.81 10.66 -2.17
N ILE A 52 2.67 10.96 -2.80
CA ILE A 52 1.38 10.30 -2.56
C ILE A 52 1.00 9.58 -3.84
N LYS A 53 0.71 8.28 -3.75
CA LYS A 53 0.40 7.42 -4.90
C LYS A 53 -1.00 6.85 -4.79
N LEU A 54 -1.73 6.92 -5.91
CA LEU A 54 -3.05 6.30 -6.07
C LEU A 54 -2.91 4.97 -6.81
N TRP A 55 -3.47 3.92 -6.24
CA TRP A 55 -3.49 2.56 -6.76
C TRP A 55 -4.91 2.19 -7.18
N ARG A 56 -5.02 1.50 -8.30
CA ARG A 56 -6.27 0.93 -8.81
C ARG A 56 -5.99 -0.48 -9.33
N HIS A 57 -6.83 -1.43 -8.92
CA HIS A 57 -6.88 -2.77 -9.49
C HIS A 57 -7.73 -2.81 -10.76
#